data_AF-A0A255IMF3-F1
#
_entry.id   AF-A0A255IMF3-F1
#
_cell.length_a   1.000
_cell.length_b   1.000
_cell.length_c   1.000
_cell.angle_alpha   90.00
_cell.angle_beta   90.00
_cell.angle_gamma   90.00
#
_symmetry.space_group_name_H-M   'P 1'
#
loop_
_entity.id
_entity.type
_entity.pdbx_description
1 polymer ?
#
loop_
_entity_poly.entity_id
_entity_poly.type
_entity_poly.pdbx_seq_one_letter_code
_entity_poly.pdbx_strand_id
1 'polypeptide(L)'
;MTREEQFQSDNLSIFLNSLDEKSRKIFWYFRCHGHARIAELTELIGSLADMEVLDRLREVINPAAIEIFGKPILEFRESGLDRMSGKKIPFHWWLSDDLSDNQLFIGEGGKPLVDVFDEENQIVIITEISSSITLSDRVKIEQRHGIVQITLSKNQ
;
A
#
# COMPACT_ATOMS: atom_id res chain seq x y z
N MET A 1 -4.49 -11.82 -20.22
CA MET A 1 -3.81 -10.57 -19.85
C MET A 1 -3.87 -9.66 -21.05
N THR A 2 -4.57 -8.54 -20.94
CA THR A 2 -4.62 -7.53 -21.99
C THR A 2 -3.31 -6.72 -21.98
N ARG A 3 -2.99 -6.06 -23.10
CA ARG A 3 -1.77 -5.23 -23.22
C ARG A 3 -1.75 -4.05 -22.22
N GLU A 4 -2.92 -3.61 -21.79
CA GLU A 4 -3.11 -2.55 -20.81
C GLU A 4 -2.81 -3.02 -19.38
N GLU A 5 -3.24 -4.24 -19.01
CA GLU A 5 -2.93 -4.85 -17.71
C GLU A 5 -1.43 -5.05 -17.49
N GLN A 6 -0.71 -5.48 -18.55
CA GLN A 6 0.74 -5.67 -18.50
C GLN A 6 1.48 -4.33 -18.25
N PHE A 7 1.09 -3.28 -18.98
CA PHE A 7 1.69 -1.94 -18.86
C PHE A 7 1.47 -1.32 -17.47
N GLN A 8 0.31 -1.58 -16.86
CA GLN A 8 -0.01 -1.08 -15.51
C GLN A 8 0.80 -1.82 -14.43
N SER A 9 0.96 -3.13 -14.55
CA SER A 9 1.81 -3.95 -13.66
C SER A 9 3.27 -3.47 -13.68
N ASP A 10 3.80 -3.19 -14.87
CA ASP A 10 5.16 -2.69 -15.04
C ASP A 10 5.36 -1.32 -14.40
N ASN A 11 4.43 -0.37 -14.61
CA ASN A 11 4.51 0.96 -14.00
C ASN A 11 4.37 0.92 -12.47
N LEU A 12 3.53 0.02 -11.93
CA LEU A 12 3.41 -0.17 -10.49
C LEU A 12 4.72 -0.71 -9.89
N SER A 13 5.35 -1.68 -10.54
CA SER A 13 6.65 -2.21 -10.10
C SER A 13 7.72 -1.11 -10.12
N ILE A 14 7.79 -0.31 -11.18
CA ILE A 14 8.72 0.83 -11.28
C ILE A 14 8.45 1.84 -10.15
N PHE A 15 7.18 2.15 -9.89
CA PHE A 15 6.79 3.06 -8.82
C PHE A 15 7.16 2.55 -7.43
N LEU A 16 6.82 1.30 -7.09
CA LEU A 16 7.22 0.73 -5.81
C LEU A 16 8.75 0.73 -5.67
N ASN A 17 9.47 0.42 -6.74
CA ASN A 17 10.93 0.42 -6.75
C ASN A 17 11.58 1.78 -6.55
N SER A 18 10.87 2.89 -6.79
CA SER A 18 11.40 4.24 -6.53
C SER A 18 11.14 4.73 -5.10
N LEU A 19 10.33 4.03 -4.30
CA LEU A 19 9.99 4.41 -2.93
C LEU A 19 10.89 3.76 -1.88
N ASP A 20 11.21 4.52 -0.82
CA ASP A 20 11.78 4.00 0.42
C ASP A 20 10.79 3.13 1.21
N GLU A 21 11.29 2.31 2.14
CA GLU A 21 10.50 1.40 2.98
C GLU A 21 9.26 2.07 3.59
N LYS A 22 9.44 3.20 4.28
CA LYS A 22 8.35 3.87 4.99
C LYS A 22 7.35 4.44 4.00
N SER A 23 7.81 4.95 2.86
CA SER A 23 6.95 5.42 1.77
C SER A 23 6.14 4.28 1.13
N ARG A 24 6.73 3.09 0.94
CA ARG A 24 6.00 1.88 0.49
C ARG A 24 4.93 1.46 1.49
N LYS A 25 5.25 1.45 2.79
CA LYS A 25 4.27 1.14 3.86
C LYS A 25 3.08 2.09 3.82
N ILE A 26 3.34 3.40 3.67
CA ILE A 26 2.28 4.41 3.53
C ILE A 26 1.41 4.12 2.30
N PHE A 27 2.02 3.88 1.13
CA PHE A 27 1.28 3.54 -0.08
C PHE A 27 0.38 2.31 0.12
N TRP A 28 0.91 1.25 0.71
CA TRP A 28 0.16 0.03 1.01
C TRP A 28 -1.00 0.28 1.98
N TYR A 29 -0.84 1.17 2.95
CA TYR A 29 -1.94 1.54 3.84
C TYR A 29 -3.09 2.19 3.06
N PHE A 30 -2.80 3.16 2.19
CA PHE A 30 -3.80 3.81 1.35
C PHE A 30 -4.46 2.84 0.37
N ARG A 31 -3.68 1.89 -0.15
CA ARG A 31 -4.21 0.83 -1.00
C ARG A 31 -5.26 -0.03 -0.29
N CYS A 32 -5.03 -0.37 0.98
CA CYS A 32 -5.95 -1.19 1.76
C CYS A 32 -7.16 -0.41 2.32
N HIS A 33 -6.97 0.86 2.69
CA HIS A 33 -7.97 1.64 3.44
C HIS A 33 -8.61 2.79 2.65
N GLY A 34 -8.01 3.18 1.51
CA GLY A 34 -8.43 4.32 0.69
C GLY A 34 -8.05 5.69 1.27
N HIS A 35 -8.05 5.84 2.59
CA HIS A 35 -7.77 7.11 3.26
C HIS A 35 -7.05 6.93 4.61
N ALA A 36 -6.40 7.99 5.09
CA ALA A 36 -5.68 7.98 6.36
C ALA A 36 -5.55 9.37 6.99
N ARG A 37 -5.44 9.42 8.32
CA ARG A 37 -4.91 10.58 9.06
C ARG A 37 -3.40 10.50 9.17
N ILE A 38 -2.75 11.65 9.32
CA ILE A 38 -1.29 11.69 9.54
C ILE A 38 -0.88 10.93 10.80
N ALA A 39 -1.67 10.98 11.87
CA ALA A 39 -1.38 10.24 13.09
C ALA A 39 -1.35 8.72 12.87
N GLU A 40 -2.26 8.18 12.06
CA GLU A 40 -2.31 6.74 11.72
C GLU A 40 -1.06 6.33 10.92
N LEU A 41 -0.66 7.16 9.96
CA LEU A 41 0.54 6.93 9.16
C LEU A 41 1.83 7.08 10.00
N THR A 42 1.84 7.96 10.99
CA THR A 42 2.96 8.17 11.90
C THR A 42 3.19 6.93 12.75
N GLU A 43 2.11 6.36 13.30
CA GLU A 43 2.14 5.08 14.02
C GLU A 43 2.59 3.93 13.10
N LEU A 44 2.03 3.85 11.89
CA LEU A 44 2.35 2.82 10.90
C LEU A 44 3.87 2.72 10.60
N ILE A 45 4.54 3.86 10.44
CA ILE A 45 5.96 3.90 10.10
C ILE A 45 6.89 4.02 11.31
N GLY A 46 6.33 4.01 12.52
CA GLY A 46 7.09 4.19 13.77
C GLY A 46 7.81 5.54 13.87
N SER A 47 7.24 6.59 13.26
CA SER A 47 7.81 7.94 13.32
C SER A 47 7.47 8.61 14.66
N LEU A 48 8.35 9.50 15.12
CA LEU A 48 8.12 10.35 16.29
C LEU A 48 7.43 11.68 15.94
N ALA A 49 7.29 12.01 14.65
CA ALA A 49 6.77 13.29 14.19
C ALA A 49 5.93 13.18 12.91
N ASP A 50 4.78 13.85 12.93
CA ASP A 50 3.86 14.00 11.79
C ASP A 50 4.54 14.59 10.54
N MET A 51 5.54 15.46 10.73
CA MET A 51 6.29 16.07 9.63
C MET A 51 7.00 15.03 8.77
N GLU A 52 7.53 13.96 9.36
CA GLU A 52 8.22 12.91 8.61
C GLU A 52 7.27 12.20 7.62
N VAL A 53 5.99 12.07 7.97
CA VAL A 53 4.95 11.54 7.08
C VAL A 53 4.65 12.55 5.97
N LEU A 54 4.47 13.84 6.32
CA LEU A 54 4.17 14.89 5.36
C LEU A 54 5.28 15.05 4.31
N ASP A 55 6.54 14.98 4.73
CA ASP A 55 7.69 15.04 3.84
C ASP A 55 7.68 13.86 2.86
N ARG A 56 7.37 12.64 3.32
CA ARG A 56 7.23 11.49 2.42
C ARG A 56 6.10 11.63 1.42
N LEU A 57 4.94 12.12 1.86
CA LEU A 57 3.80 12.35 0.97
C LEU A 57 4.14 13.36 -0.13
N ARG A 58 4.83 14.46 0.22
CA ARG A 58 5.07 15.60 -0.67
C ARG A 58 6.34 15.50 -1.48
N GLU A 59 7.38 14.88 -0.95
CA GLU A 59 8.73 14.88 -1.52
C GLU A 59 9.15 13.51 -2.07
N VAL A 60 8.45 12.43 -1.72
CA VAL A 60 8.76 11.08 -2.19
C VAL A 60 7.62 10.46 -2.99
N ILE A 61 6.47 10.24 -2.36
CA ILE A 61 5.37 9.46 -2.94
C ILE A 61 4.73 10.20 -4.12
N ASN A 62 4.26 11.43 -3.90
CA ASN A 62 3.61 12.19 -4.97
C ASN A 62 4.57 12.57 -6.11
N PRO A 63 5.83 12.97 -5.86
CA PRO A 63 6.79 13.20 -6.94
C PRO A 63 7.05 11.95 -7.79
N ALA A 64 7.33 10.80 -7.17
CA ALA A 64 7.51 9.54 -7.89
C ALA A 64 6.26 9.18 -8.72
N ALA A 65 5.08 9.41 -8.16
CA ALA A 65 3.82 9.22 -8.86
C ALA A 65 3.64 10.17 -10.05
N ILE A 66 4.04 11.44 -9.93
CA ILE A 66 3.98 12.40 -11.02
C ILE A 66 4.92 11.99 -12.15
N GLU A 67 6.12 11.51 -11.83
CA GLU A 67 7.09 11.05 -12.83
C GLU A 67 6.60 9.84 -13.62
N ILE A 68 5.91 8.90 -12.95
CA ILE A 68 5.53 7.61 -13.55
C ILE A 68 4.11 7.61 -14.11
N PHE A 69 3.17 8.22 -13.39
CA PHE A 69 1.74 8.25 -13.74
C PHE A 69 1.28 9.61 -14.25
N GLY A 70 2.13 10.63 -14.26
CA GLY A 70 1.81 11.98 -14.74
C GLY A 70 0.98 12.83 -13.76
N LYS A 71 0.67 12.32 -12.56
CA LYS A 71 -0.16 13.01 -11.55
C LYS A 71 0.12 12.49 -10.14
N PRO A 72 -0.15 13.29 -9.10
CA PRO A 72 -0.08 12.81 -7.71
C PRO A 72 -1.15 11.74 -7.45
N ILE A 73 -0.81 10.78 -6.60
CA ILE A 73 -1.71 9.68 -6.22
C ILE A 73 -2.30 9.85 -4.82
N LEU A 74 -1.72 10.71 -3.98
CA LEU A 74 -2.22 10.99 -2.63
C LEU A 74 -2.56 12.47 -2.48
N GLU A 75 -3.76 12.77 -1.98
CA GLU A 75 -4.21 14.14 -1.79
C GLU A 75 -4.91 14.35 -0.45
N PHE A 76 -4.73 15.53 0.14
CA PHE A 76 -5.47 15.93 1.31
C PHE A 76 -6.85 16.45 0.91
N ARG A 77 -7.90 15.90 1.52
CA ARG A 77 -9.28 16.36 1.33
C ARG A 77 -9.85 16.82 2.67
N GLU A 78 -10.45 18.01 2.67
CA GLU A 78 -11.24 18.50 3.81
C GLU A 78 -12.45 17.60 4.07
N SER A 79 -12.96 16.93 3.04
CA SER A 79 -13.99 15.91 3.15
C SER A 79 -13.96 14.96 1.96
N GLY A 80 -14.15 13.67 2.22
CA GLY A 80 -14.41 12.64 1.21
C GLY A 80 -15.54 11.70 1.64
N LEU A 81 -16.14 10.99 0.69
CA LEU A 81 -17.10 9.92 0.96
C LEU A 81 -16.33 8.60 0.95
N ASP A 82 -16.27 7.90 2.07
CA ASP A 82 -15.76 6.54 2.07
C ASP A 82 -16.78 5.64 1.37
N ARG A 83 -16.39 5.09 0.22
CA ARG A 83 -17.26 4.23 -0.61
C ARG A 83 -17.63 2.93 0.09
N MET A 84 -16.80 2.47 1.04
CA MET A 84 -17.03 1.22 1.76
C MET A 84 -18.06 1.39 2.88
N SER A 85 -17.91 2.43 3.71
CA SER A 85 -18.86 2.68 4.82
C SER A 85 -20.03 3.59 4.45
N GLY A 86 -19.96 4.29 3.32
CA GLY A 86 -20.93 5.33 2.93
C GLY A 86 -20.88 6.59 3.80
N LYS A 87 -19.85 6.73 4.65
CA LYS A 87 -19.73 7.84 5.60
C LYS A 87 -18.91 8.98 5.01
N LYS A 88 -19.29 10.20 5.37
CA LYS A 88 -18.50 11.40 5.10
C LYS A 88 -17.35 11.47 6.11
N ILE A 89 -16.12 11.45 5.60
CA ILE A 89 -14.88 11.45 6.39
C ILE A 89 -14.19 12.81 6.20
N PRO A 90 -14.08 13.64 7.24
CA PRO A 90 -13.47 14.97 7.14
C PRO A 90 -11.95 14.93 7.42
N PHE A 91 -11.18 15.79 6.76
CA PHE A 91 -9.75 16.05 6.99
C PHE A 91 -8.85 14.80 6.95
N HIS A 92 -8.86 14.06 5.83
CA HIS A 92 -8.00 12.90 5.63
C HIS A 92 -7.17 13.07 4.35
N TRP A 93 -6.07 12.35 4.27
CA TRP A 93 -5.42 12.06 3.01
C TRP A 93 -6.14 10.91 2.33
N TRP A 94 -6.14 10.90 1.00
CA TRP A 94 -6.87 9.95 0.17
C TRP A 94 -6.00 9.48 -0.98
N LEU A 95 -6.17 8.20 -1.34
CA LEU A 95 -5.77 7.71 -2.65
C LEU A 95 -6.69 8.31 -3.71
N SER A 96 -6.11 8.88 -4.77
CA SER A 96 -6.85 9.51 -5.86
C SER A 96 -7.87 8.54 -6.46
N ASP A 97 -9.08 9.04 -6.73
CA ASP A 97 -10.23 8.20 -7.14
C ASP A 97 -9.97 7.46 -8.45
N ASP A 98 -9.24 8.10 -9.38
CA ASP A 98 -8.82 7.53 -10.66
C ASP A 98 -8.00 6.25 -10.52
N LEU A 99 -7.40 6.03 -9.35
CA LEU A 99 -6.58 4.87 -8.98
C LEU A 99 -7.30 3.94 -7.98
N SER A 100 -8.40 4.43 -7.39
CA SER A 100 -9.25 3.72 -6.43
C SER A 100 -10.29 2.81 -7.11
N ASP A 101 -10.63 3.08 -8.38
CA ASP A 101 -11.37 2.14 -9.19
C ASP A 101 -10.41 0.97 -9.43
N ASN A 102 -10.54 -0.05 -8.59
CA ASN A 102 -9.70 -1.22 -8.32
C ASN A 102 -8.84 -1.80 -9.46
N GLN A 103 -9.01 -1.44 -10.71
CA GLN A 103 -8.34 -1.96 -11.90
C GLN A 103 -6.83 -1.64 -11.98
N LEU A 104 -6.37 -0.50 -11.47
CA LEU A 104 -4.97 -0.06 -11.70
C LEU A 104 -3.91 -0.84 -10.92
N PHE A 105 -4.33 -1.71 -9.99
CA PHE A 105 -3.43 -2.34 -9.04
C PHE A 105 -3.86 -3.76 -8.64
N ILE A 106 -4.76 -4.40 -9.37
CA ILE A 106 -5.09 -5.82 -9.12
C ILE A 106 -3.83 -6.64 -9.46
N GLY A 107 -3.36 -7.46 -8.52
CA GLY A 107 -2.33 -8.45 -8.82
C GLY A 107 -2.78 -9.37 -9.97
N GLU A 108 -1.83 -9.84 -10.79
CA GLU A 108 -2.13 -10.62 -11.99
C GLU A 108 -3.13 -11.76 -11.73
N GLY A 109 -4.25 -11.76 -12.47
CA GLY A 109 -5.22 -12.87 -12.45
C GLY A 109 -6.03 -13.02 -11.16
N GLY A 110 -6.27 -11.93 -10.42
CA GLY A 110 -7.05 -11.95 -9.18
C GLY A 110 -6.28 -12.49 -7.97
N LYS A 111 -4.95 -12.55 -8.07
CA LYS A 111 -4.06 -12.87 -6.95
C LYS A 111 -3.76 -11.61 -6.13
N PRO A 112 -3.55 -11.73 -4.81
CA PRO A 112 -3.06 -10.61 -4.00
C PRO A 112 -1.74 -10.11 -4.56
N LEU A 113 -1.59 -8.79 -4.65
CA LEU A 113 -0.30 -8.19 -4.94
C LEU A 113 0.65 -8.47 -3.76
N VAL A 114 1.89 -8.82 -4.07
CA VAL A 114 2.95 -9.04 -3.08
C VAL A 114 4.12 -8.15 -3.46
N ASP A 115 4.52 -7.30 -2.54
CA ASP A 115 5.73 -6.48 -2.62
C ASP A 115 6.79 -7.08 -1.71
N VAL A 116 7.92 -7.47 -2.31
CA VAL A 116 9.07 -8.03 -1.60
C VAL A 116 10.25 -7.12 -1.88
N PHE A 117 10.88 -6.63 -0.81
CA PHE A 117 12.08 -5.82 -0.92
C PHE A 117 13.08 -6.15 0.16
N ASP A 118 14.35 -5.99 -0.21
CA ASP A 118 15.51 -6.27 0.61
C ASP A 118 16.05 -4.96 1.19
N GLU A 119 16.13 -4.90 2.51
CA GLU A 119 16.82 -3.85 3.25
C GLU A 119 18.16 -4.39 3.73
N GLU A 120 19.11 -3.50 4.04
CA GLU A 120 20.48 -3.89 4.42
C GLU A 120 20.56 -5.01 5.48
N ASN A 121 19.57 -5.09 6.38
CA ASN A 121 19.51 -6.08 7.46
C ASN A 121 18.24 -6.94 7.52
N GLN A 122 17.26 -6.74 6.62
CA GLN A 122 15.97 -7.44 6.69
C GLN A 122 15.28 -7.54 5.33
N ILE A 123 14.52 -8.61 5.11
CA ILE A 123 13.61 -8.71 3.96
C ILE A 123 12.20 -8.38 4.44
N VAL A 124 11.55 -7.45 3.75
CA VAL A 124 10.16 -7.06 4.02
C VAL A 124 9.26 -7.62 2.94
N ILE A 125 8.17 -8.27 3.37
CA ILE A 125 7.11 -8.80 2.50
C ILE A 125 5.81 -8.13 2.90
N ILE A 126 5.24 -7.33 2.00
CA ILE A 126 3.94 -6.67 2.18
C ILE A 126 2.95 -7.27 1.20
N THR A 127 1.76 -7.63 1.69
CA THR A 127 0.69 -8.16 0.85
C THR A 127 -0.68 -7.82 1.41
N GLU A 128 -1.67 -7.71 0.52
CA GLU A 128 -3.07 -7.63 0.89
C GLU A 128 -3.56 -8.93 1.52
N ILE A 129 -4.14 -8.82 2.72
CA ILE A 129 -4.74 -9.94 3.43
C ILE A 129 -6.27 -9.80 3.35
N SER A 130 -6.96 -10.88 2.98
CA SER A 130 -8.42 -10.92 2.98
C SER A 130 -8.99 -10.70 4.37
N SER A 131 -10.10 -9.97 4.49
CA SER A 131 -10.84 -9.77 5.75
C SER A 131 -11.31 -11.06 6.43
N SER A 132 -11.33 -12.19 5.70
CA SER A 132 -11.61 -13.53 6.25
C SER A 132 -10.44 -14.13 7.07
N ILE A 133 -9.27 -13.51 7.01
CA ILE A 133 -8.07 -13.90 7.77
C ILE A 133 -8.02 -13.01 9.00
N THR A 134 -8.15 -13.60 10.18
CA THR A 134 -7.89 -12.89 11.44
C THR A 134 -6.46 -13.18 11.86
N LEU A 135 -5.65 -12.12 11.97
CA LEU A 135 -4.33 -12.16 12.59
C LEU A 135 -4.50 -12.39 14.10
N SER A 136 -4.77 -13.63 14.47
CA SER A 136 -4.48 -14.15 15.81
C SER A 136 -3.01 -14.62 15.83
N ASP A 137 -2.50 -15.11 16.98
CA ASP A 137 -1.13 -15.62 17.19
C ASP A 137 -0.72 -16.84 16.32
N ARG A 138 -1.32 -16.99 15.13
CA ARG A 138 -1.28 -18.16 14.23
C ARG A 138 -0.53 -17.89 12.93
N VAL A 139 0.28 -16.83 12.85
CA VAL A 139 1.21 -16.67 11.73
C VAL A 139 2.33 -17.68 11.91
N LYS A 140 2.39 -18.68 11.03
CA LYS A 140 3.45 -19.68 11.05
C LYS A 140 4.48 -19.35 9.98
N ILE A 141 5.72 -19.13 10.41
CA ILE A 141 6.87 -18.89 9.54
C ILE A 141 7.75 -20.14 9.58
N GLU A 142 7.99 -20.75 8.41
CA GLU A 142 8.97 -21.83 8.26
C GLU A 142 10.05 -21.45 7.24
N GLN A 143 11.29 -21.83 7.51
CA GLN A 143 12.40 -21.72 6.57
C GLN A 143 13.01 -23.11 6.32
N ARG A 144 13.04 -23.55 5.06
CA ARG A 144 13.68 -24.82 4.68
C ARG A 144 14.39 -24.66 3.34
N HIS A 145 15.66 -25.05 3.27
CA HIS A 145 16.47 -25.03 2.04
C HIS A 145 16.44 -23.68 1.28
N GLY A 146 16.49 -22.56 1.99
CA GLY A 146 16.44 -21.22 1.38
C GLY A 146 15.05 -20.75 0.96
N ILE A 147 13.99 -21.50 1.27
CA ILE A 147 12.59 -21.14 1.00
C ILE A 147 11.96 -20.64 2.30
N VAL A 148 11.35 -19.45 2.28
CA VAL A 148 10.53 -18.91 3.37
C VAL A 148 9.06 -19.15 3.04
N GLN A 149 8.33 -19.77 3.98
CA GLN A 149 6.90 -19.99 3.89
C GLN A 149 6.18 -19.28 5.04
N ILE A 150 5.31 -18.34 4.70
CA ILE A 150 4.40 -17.66 5.64
C ILE A 150 3.01 -18.27 5.49
N THR A 151 2.47 -18.84 6.56
CA THR A 151 1.15 -19.47 6.56
C THR A 151 0.20 -18.69 7.47
N LEU A 152 -0.91 -18.23 6.87
CA LEU A 152 -2.01 -17.56 7.55
C LEU A 152 -3.23 -18.47 7.57
N SER A 153 -3.77 -18.75 8.76
CA SER A 153 -4.97 -19.57 8.90
C SER A 153 -6.21 -18.72 8.60
N LYS A 154 -7.10 -19.23 7.75
CA LYS A 154 -8.42 -18.63 7.54
C LYS A 154 -9.35 -19.05 8.68
N ASN A 155 -10.25 -18.17 9.11
CA ASN A 155 -11.35 -18.61 9.95
C ASN A 155 -12.30 -19.47 9.10
N GLN A 156 -12.70 -20.61 9.65
CA GLN A 156 -13.75 -21.46 9.08
C GLN A 156 -15.12 -20.81 9.27
#